data_AF-A0A954IDX5-F1
#
_entry.id   AF-A0A954IDX5-F1
#
_cell.length_a   1.000
_cell.length_b   1.000
_cell.length_c   1.000
_cell.angle_alpha   90.00
_cell.angle_beta   90.00
_cell.angle_gamma   90.00
#
_symmetry.space_group_name_H-M   'P 1'
#
loop_
_entity.id
_entity.type
_entity.pdbx_description
1 polymer ?
#
loop_
_entity_poly.entity_id
_entity_poly.type
_entity_poly.pdbx_seq_one_letter_code
_entity_poly.pdbx_strand_id
1 'polypeptide(L)' 'GLVTTHDLALTQIVDSMDGRAVNKHFEDSVVDGHMTFDYLLRDGVVERSNPIELMRMMGLNV' A
#
# COMPACT_ATOMS: atom_id res chain seq x y z
N GLY A 1 -10.56 -9.89 13.01
CA GLY A 1 -10.81 -10.02 11.56
C GLY A 1 -9.77 -9.23 10.80
N LEU A 2 -9.81 -9.23 9.47
CA LEU A 2 -8.93 -8.47 8.60
C LEU A 2 -9.76 -7.68 7.58
N VAL A 3 -9.30 -6.48 7.24
CA VAL A 3 -9.89 -5.62 6.21
C VAL A 3 -8.75 -5.13 5.33
N THR A 4 -8.90 -5.22 4.01
CA THR A 4 -7.93 -4.72 3.03
C THR A 4 -8.58 -3.63 2.20
N THR A 5 -7.83 -2.58 1.88
CA THR A 5 -8.33 -1.46 1.07
C THR A 5 -7.20 -0.82 0.28
N HIS A 6 -7.55 -0.21 -0.86
CA HIS A 6 -6.68 0.70 -1.61
C HIS A 6 -6.88 2.17 -1.21
N ASP A 7 -7.93 2.47 -0.44
CA ASP A 7 -8.23 3.82 0.01
C ASP A 7 -7.40 4.19 1.24
N LEU A 8 -6.37 5.02 1.03
CA LEU A 8 -5.51 5.56 2.08
C LEU A 8 -6.28 6.37 3.14
N ALA A 9 -7.44 6.97 2.81
CA ALA A 9 -8.22 7.73 3.78
C ALA A 9 -8.77 6.83 4.91
N LEU A 10 -9.05 5.56 4.62
CA LEU A 10 -9.55 4.60 5.62
C LEU A 10 -8.49 4.25 6.68
N THR A 11 -7.21 4.54 6.44
CA THR A 11 -6.15 4.29 7.42
C THR A 11 -6.33 5.13 8.70
N GLN A 12 -7.03 6.26 8.61
CA GLN A 12 -7.36 7.14 9.75
C GLN A 12 -8.43 6.55 10.67
N ILE A 13 -9.17 5.53 10.24
CA ILE A 13 -10.22 4.90 11.07
C ILE A 13 -9.61 4.34 12.35
N VAL A 14 -8.39 3.80 12.28
CA VAL A 14 -7.67 3.22 13.43
C VAL A 14 -7.57 4.18 14.61
N ASP A 15 -7.45 5.48 14.35
CA ASP A 15 -7.33 6.52 15.38
C ASP A 15 -8.60 6.62 16.27
N SER A 16 -9.75 6.24 15.72
CA SER A 16 -11.05 6.25 16.42
C SER A 16 -11.38 4.93 17.14
N MET A 17 -10.51 3.92 17.05
CA MET A 17 -10.81 2.56 17.52
C MET A 17 -10.20 2.22 18.89
N ASP A 18 -9.63 3.19 19.62
CA ASP A 18 -9.02 2.98 20.95
C ASP A 18 -7.98 1.84 20.96
N GLY A 19 -7.15 1.73 19.92
CA GLY A 19 -6.14 0.69 19.79
C GLY A 19 -6.66 -0.72 19.47
N ARG A 20 -7.97 -0.87 19.19
CA ARG A 20 -8.57 -2.16 18.79
C ARG A 20 -8.21 -2.58 17.35
N ALA A 21 -7.61 -1.68 16.58
CA ALA A 21 -7.12 -1.93 15.24
C ALA A 21 -5.71 -1.35 15.08
N VAL A 22 -4.98 -1.84 14.08
CA VAL A 22 -3.66 -1.34 13.68
C VAL A 22 -3.58 -1.34 12.17
N ASN A 23 -2.89 -0.35 11.61
CA ASN A 23 -2.56 -0.34 10.19
C ASN A 23 -1.41 -1.31 9.93
N LYS A 24 -1.54 -2.09 8.85
CA LYS A 24 -0.51 -2.94 8.27
C LYS A 24 -0.53 -2.74 6.76
N HIS A 25 0.60 -2.92 6.11
CA HIS A 25 0.67 -2.82 4.64
C HIS A 25 1.67 -3.81 4.03
N PHE A 26 1.56 -3.94 2.72
CA PHE A 26 2.60 -4.49 1.83
C PHE A 26 3.13 -3.34 0.97
N GLU A 27 4.36 -3.46 0.51
CA GLU A 27 4.96 -2.49 -0.41
C GLU A 27 5.36 -3.17 -1.72
N ASP A 28 5.37 -2.36 -2.78
CA ASP A 28 5.92 -2.71 -4.08
C ASP A 28 7.22 -1.94 -4.30
N SER A 29 8.11 -2.51 -5.12
CA SER A 29 9.35 -1.87 -5.55
C SER A 29 9.54 -2.08 -7.04
N VAL A 30 10.27 -1.16 -7.69
CA VAL A 30 10.65 -1.32 -9.09
C VAL A 30 12.14 -1.62 -9.14
N VAL A 31 12.48 -2.82 -9.62
CA VAL A 31 13.85 -3.31 -9.79
C VAL A 31 14.03 -3.64 -11.27
N ASP A 32 15.01 -3.00 -11.92
CA ASP A 32 15.31 -3.21 -13.34
C ASP A 32 14.09 -3.06 -14.27
N GLY A 33 13.22 -2.07 -13.98
CA GLY A 33 11.99 -1.82 -14.74
C GLY A 33 10.87 -2.83 -14.51
N HIS A 34 11.04 -3.74 -13.54
CA HIS A 34 10.03 -4.72 -13.16
C HIS A 34 9.50 -4.44 -11.76
N MET A 35 8.19 -4.47 -11.61
CA MET A 35 7.54 -4.39 -10.32
C MET A 35 7.75 -5.70 -9.55
N THR A 36 8.27 -5.59 -8.35
CA THR A 36 8.61 -6.70 -7.45
C THR A 36 7.90 -6.50 -6.12
N PHE A 37 7.31 -7.58 -5.62
CA PHE A 37 6.67 -7.65 -4.32
C PHE A 37 7.44 -8.65 -3.47
N ASP A 38 7.78 -8.28 -2.24
CA ASP A 38 8.46 -9.18 -1.31
C ASP A 38 7.50 -9.96 -0.40
N TYR A 39 6.20 -9.62 -0.47
CA TYR A 39 5.13 -10.23 0.29
C TYR A 39 5.32 -10.18 1.81
N LEU A 40 6.08 -9.20 2.33
CA LEU A 40 6.27 -9.01 3.75
C LEU A 40 5.26 -8.00 4.32
N LEU A 41 4.55 -8.42 5.37
CA LEU A 41 3.59 -7.57 6.08
C LEU A 41 4.34 -6.63 7.03
N ARG A 42 4.13 -5.33 6.87
CA ARG A 42 4.81 -4.26 7.63
C ARG A 42 3.82 -3.52 8.52
N ASP A 43 4.34 -2.93 9.59
CA ASP A 43 3.59 -2.03 10.45
C ASP A 43 3.33 -0.68 9.78
N GLY A 44 2.16 -0.10 10.08
CA GLY A 44 1.81 1.26 9.65
C GLY A 44 1.17 1.33 8.27
N VAL A 45 1.11 2.54 7.75
CA VAL A 45 0.51 2.89 6.46
C VAL A 45 1.60 2.87 5.39
N VAL A 46 1.26 2.42 4.17
CA VAL A 46 2.20 2.45 3.05
C VAL A 46 2.60 3.89 2.72
N GLU A 47 3.90 4.19 2.80
CA GLU A 47 4.45 5.51 2.44
C GLU A 47 4.95 5.56 0.98
N ARG A 48 5.28 4.38 0.44
CA ARG A 48 5.80 4.20 -0.92
C ARG A 48 4.98 3.15 -1.64
N SER A 49 4.03 3.61 -2.43
CA SER A 49 3.55 2.89 -3.59
C SER A 49 3.67 3.88 -4.74
N ASN A 50 4.19 3.45 -5.89
CA ASN A 50 4.27 4.34 -7.06
C ASN A 50 3.21 3.94 -8.08
N PRO A 51 1.92 4.26 -7.83
CA PRO A 51 0.84 3.92 -8.76
C PRO A 51 1.05 4.57 -10.12
N ILE A 52 1.77 5.69 -10.20
CA ILE A 52 2.15 6.33 -11.48
C ILE A 52 3.11 5.44 -12.26
N GLU A 53 4.13 4.86 -11.61
CA GLU A 53 5.06 3.95 -12.27
C GLU A 53 4.37 2.66 -12.71
N LEU A 54 3.46 2.12 -11.89
CA LEU A 54 2.59 1.01 -12.29
C LEU A 54 1.79 1.35 -13.54
N MET A 55 1.13 2.51 -13.55
CA MET A 55 0.33 2.97 -14.69
C MET A 55 1.19 3.12 -15.95
N ARG A 56 2.40 3.69 -15.85
CA ARG A 56 3.36 3.78 -16.96
C ARG A 56 3.79 2.40 -17.46
N MET A 57 4.08 1.46 -16.56
CA MET A 57 4.41 0.07 -16.92
C MET A 57 3.25 -0.65 -17.63
N MET A 58 2.00 -0.31 -17.28
CA MET A 58 0.80 -0.80 -17.98
C MET A 58 0.57 -0.10 -19.34
N GLY A 59 1.44 0.81 -19.76
CA GLY A 59 1.32 1.56 -21.01
C GLY A 59 0.30 2.70 -20.95
N LEU A 60 -0.15 3.09 -19.75
CA LEU A 60 -1.03 4.23 -19.56
C LEU A 60 -0.19 5.51 -19.57
N ASN A 61 -0.61 6.48 -20.38
CA ASN A 61 0.04 7.78 -20.47
C ASN A 61 -0.54 8.70 -19.38
N VAL A 62 0.14 8.74 -18.23
CA VAL A 62 -0.23 9.49 -17.02
C VAL A 62 0.80 10.55 -16.66
#